data_AF-D5WUU1-F1
#
_entry.id   AF-D5WUU1-F1
#
_cell.length_a   1.000
_cell.length_b   1.000
_cell.length_c   1.000
_cell.angle_alpha   90.00
_cell.angle_beta   90.00
_cell.angle_gamma   90.00
#
_symmetry.space_group_name_H-M   'P 1'
#
loop_
_entity.id
_entity.type
_entity.pdbx_description
1 polymer ?
#
loop_
_entity_poly.entity_id
_entity_poly.type
_entity_poly.pdbx_seq_one_letter_code
_entity_poly.pdbx_strand_id
1 'polypeptide(L)'
;MQSRRECLNTMWMRYLRARSRSQKSQILDELQETLGYARKYAIATLKTPPKSRGGARAEPRPLRYWAAMPVIQVVWEVVDYPCAGRLHPVLVRTAVKIQGCRGEEWPHVL
;
A
#
# COMPACT_ATOMS: atom_id res chain seq x y z
N MET A 1 -25.24 9.18 -21.85
CA MET A 1 -24.53 7.90 -21.64
C MET A 1 -24.33 7.71 -20.15
N GLN A 2 -24.98 6.72 -19.51
CA GLN A 2 -24.70 6.44 -18.10
C GLN A 2 -23.27 5.91 -17.96
N SER A 3 -22.58 6.34 -16.91
CA SER A 3 -21.23 5.82 -16.63
C SER A 3 -21.32 4.34 -16.26
N ARG A 4 -20.34 3.53 -16.67
CA ARG A 4 -20.22 2.11 -16.28
C ARG A 4 -20.35 1.91 -14.76
N ARG A 5 -19.92 2.89 -13.96
CA ARG A 5 -20.05 2.87 -12.49
C ARG A 5 -21.49 3.05 -12.01
N GLU A 6 -22.27 3.91 -12.66
CA GLU A 6 -23.69 4.12 -12.31
C GLU A 6 -24.48 2.86 -12.61
N CYS A 7 -24.26 2.23 -13.77
CA CYS A 7 -24.85 0.93 -14.12
C CYS A 7 -24.49 -0.16 -13.09
N LEU A 8 -23.22 -0.24 -12.68
CA LEU A 8 -22.82 -1.20 -11.65
C LEU A 8 -23.46 -0.91 -10.28
N ASN A 9 -23.59 0.36 -9.90
CA ASN A 9 -24.16 0.73 -8.60
C ASN A 9 -25.67 0.43 -8.55
N THR A 10 -26.42 0.69 -9.62
CA THR A 10 -27.85 0.34 -9.72
C THR A 10 -28.05 -1.18 -9.66
N MET A 11 -27.24 -1.95 -10.38
CA MET A 11 -27.29 -3.42 -10.35
C MET A 11 -26.86 -3.98 -9.00
N TRP A 12 -25.87 -3.38 -8.34
CA TRP A 12 -25.44 -3.75 -6.99
C TRP A 12 -26.57 -3.58 -5.96
N MET A 13 -27.26 -2.43 -5.98
CA MET A 13 -28.42 -2.20 -5.11
C MET A 13 -29.54 -3.21 -5.36
N ARG A 14 -29.82 -3.57 -6.62
CA ARG A 14 -30.81 -4.60 -6.96
C ARG A 14 -30.39 -5.98 -6.47
N TYR A 15 -29.11 -6.34 -6.63
CA TYR A 15 -28.57 -7.63 -6.21
C TYR A 15 -28.60 -7.80 -4.69
N LEU A 16 -28.38 -6.71 -3.93
CA LEU A 16 -28.51 -6.70 -2.47
C LEU A 16 -29.95 -6.86 -1.99
N ARG A 17 -30.92 -6.24 -2.68
CA ARG A 17 -32.35 -6.33 -2.31
C ARG A 17 -32.99 -7.66 -2.71
N ALA A 18 -32.41 -8.38 -3.69
CA ALA A 18 -32.94 -9.64 -4.17
C ALA A 18 -32.94 -10.72 -3.06
N ARG A 19 -34.15 -11.24 -2.75
CA ARG A 19 -34.33 -12.27 -1.71
C ARG A 19 -34.19 -13.69 -2.25
N SER A 20 -34.44 -13.91 -3.53
CA SER A 20 -34.39 -15.25 -4.15
C SER A 20 -33.16 -15.44 -5.05
N ARG A 21 -32.74 -16.71 -5.22
CA ARG A 21 -31.64 -17.07 -6.15
C ARG A 21 -31.99 -16.82 -7.62
N SER A 22 -33.28 -16.92 -7.97
CA SER A 22 -33.76 -16.64 -9.33
C SER A 22 -33.60 -15.16 -9.67
N GLN A 23 -34.02 -14.25 -8.79
CA GLN A 23 -33.83 -12.80 -8.98
C GLN A 23 -32.35 -12.42 -9.10
N LYS A 24 -31.49 -13.02 -8.27
CA LYS A 24 -30.03 -12.81 -8.37
C LYS A 24 -29.46 -13.29 -9.70
N SER A 25 -30.00 -14.38 -10.26
CA SER A 25 -29.55 -14.92 -11.54
C SER A 25 -29.94 -13.99 -12.69
N GLN A 26 -31.18 -13.49 -12.70
CA GLN A 26 -31.65 -12.51 -13.70
C GLN A 26 -30.78 -11.24 -13.70
N ILE A 27 -30.44 -10.72 -12.52
CA ILE A 27 -29.58 -9.53 -12.41
C ILE A 27 -28.18 -9.80 -12.98
N LEU A 28 -27.65 -11.02 -12.84
CA LEU A 28 -26.35 -11.39 -13.41
C LEU A 28 -26.40 -11.52 -14.93
N ASP A 29 -27.52 -12.01 -15.47
CA ASP A 29 -27.74 -12.13 -16.92
C ASP A 29 -27.83 -10.74 -17.56
N GLU A 30 -28.60 -9.82 -16.96
CA GLU A 30 -28.67 -8.40 -17.38
C GLU A 30 -27.28 -7.73 -17.35
N LEU A 31 -26.44 -8.04 -16.35
CA LEU A 31 -25.09 -7.48 -16.24
C LEU A 31 -24.15 -8.02 -17.32
N GLN A 32 -24.33 -9.29 -17.70
CA GLN A 32 -23.60 -9.89 -18.80
C GLN A 32 -23.97 -9.24 -20.14
N GLU A 33 -25.26 -8.97 -20.38
CA GLU A 33 -25.74 -8.31 -21.60
C GLU A 33 -25.31 -6.84 -21.69
N THR A 34 -25.35 -6.10 -20.58
CA THR A 34 -25.05 -4.66 -20.55
C THR A 34 -23.55 -4.34 -20.54
N LEU A 35 -22.74 -5.13 -19.82
CA LEU A 35 -21.31 -4.85 -19.60
C LEU A 35 -20.37 -5.91 -20.19
N GLY A 36 -20.89 -7.00 -20.74
CA GLY A 36 -20.10 -8.10 -21.31
C GLY A 36 -19.28 -8.87 -20.27
N TYR A 37 -19.66 -8.81 -18.99
CA TYR A 37 -18.91 -9.49 -17.94
C TYR A 37 -19.22 -10.98 -17.92
N ALA A 38 -18.18 -11.80 -17.81
CA ALA A 38 -18.35 -13.21 -17.49
C ALA A 38 -19.09 -13.37 -16.15
N ARG A 39 -20.08 -14.28 -16.09
CA ARG A 39 -20.90 -14.53 -14.89
C ARG A 39 -20.11 -14.64 -13.59
N LYS A 40 -18.99 -15.36 -13.61
CA LYS A 40 -18.08 -15.52 -12.45
C LYS A 40 -17.57 -14.16 -11.94
N TYR A 41 -17.18 -13.28 -12.87
CA TYR A 41 -16.70 -11.94 -12.57
C TYR A 41 -17.83 -11.01 -12.09
N ALA A 42 -19.03 -11.12 -12.67
CA ALA A 42 -20.21 -10.38 -12.23
C ALA A 42 -20.59 -10.73 -10.78
N ILE A 43 -20.58 -12.02 -10.40
CA ILE A 43 -20.84 -12.46 -9.02
C ILE A 43 -19.80 -11.88 -8.07
N ALA A 44 -18.52 -11.95 -8.42
CA ALA A 44 -17.45 -11.41 -7.58
C ALA A 44 -17.62 -9.89 -7.39
N THR A 45 -17.90 -9.18 -8.48
CA THR A 45 -18.07 -7.72 -8.48
C THR A 45 -19.28 -7.28 -7.65
N LEU A 46 -20.41 -7.99 -7.72
CA LEU A 46 -21.63 -7.63 -6.98
C LEU A 46 -21.61 -8.08 -5.51
N LYS A 47 -20.83 -9.12 -5.16
CA LYS A 47 -20.66 -9.56 -3.77
C LYS A 47 -19.75 -8.63 -2.99
N THR A 48 -18.74 -8.06 -3.63
CA THR A 48 -17.83 -7.13 -2.98
C THR A 48 -18.46 -5.74 -2.95
N PRO A 49 -18.54 -5.06 -1.79
CA PRO A 49 -19.02 -3.68 -1.76
C PRO A 49 -18.12 -2.82 -2.66
N PRO A 50 -18.68 -1.88 -3.45
CA PRO A 50 -17.89 -0.97 -4.26
C PRO A 50 -16.92 -0.26 -3.31
N LYS A 51 -15.63 -0.49 -3.52
CA LYS A 51 -14.57 0.03 -2.66
C LYS A 51 -14.81 1.53 -2.52
N SER A 52 -15.21 1.98 -1.33
CA SER A 52 -15.34 3.40 -1.07
C SER A 52 -14.00 4.02 -1.42
N ARG A 53 -14.02 5.19 -2.08
CA ARG A 53 -12.80 5.95 -2.39
C ARG A 53 -12.10 6.49 -1.13
N GLY A 54 -12.37 5.93 0.05
CA GLY A 54 -11.92 6.43 1.35
C GLY A 54 -11.31 5.31 2.18
N GLY A 55 -10.06 4.98 1.89
CA GLY A 55 -9.12 4.69 2.95
C GLY A 55 -8.00 5.69 2.75
N ALA A 56 -7.84 6.63 3.68
CA ALA A 56 -6.62 7.43 3.74
C ALA A 56 -5.45 6.45 3.56
N ARG A 57 -4.57 6.72 2.60
CA ARG A 57 -3.34 5.94 2.44
C ARG A 57 -2.72 5.93 3.82
N ALA A 58 -2.67 4.77 4.47
CA ALA A 58 -2.14 4.66 5.83
C ALA A 58 -0.82 5.41 5.82
N GLU A 59 -0.69 6.43 6.67
CA GLU A 59 0.52 7.23 6.71
C GLU A 59 1.69 6.25 6.82
N PRO A 60 2.72 6.39 5.96
CA PRO A 60 3.86 5.50 6.02
C PRO A 60 4.40 5.55 7.45
N ARG A 61 4.57 4.38 8.06
CA ARG A 61 5.05 4.23 9.43
C ARG A 61 6.28 5.13 9.61
N PRO A 62 6.33 5.99 10.65
CA PRO A 62 7.48 6.86 10.85
C PRO A 62 8.74 6.00 10.96
N LEU A 63 9.68 6.25 10.04
CA LEU A 63 10.92 5.50 9.94
C LEU A 63 11.80 5.90 11.13
N ARG A 64 11.88 5.04 12.15
CA ARG A 64 12.64 5.28 13.39
C ARG A 64 14.11 5.65 13.14
N TYR A 65 14.67 5.21 12.01
CA TYR A 65 16.05 5.50 11.62
C TYR A 65 16.25 6.86 10.94
N TRP A 66 15.19 7.65 10.72
CA TRP A 66 15.32 8.97 10.09
C TRP A 66 16.25 9.89 10.87
N ALA A 67 16.18 9.84 12.20
CA ALA A 67 17.08 10.59 13.08
C ALA A 67 18.55 10.10 13.03
N ALA A 68 18.79 8.86 12.58
CA ALA A 68 20.14 8.30 12.39
C ALA A 68 20.68 8.51 10.96
N MET A 69 19.88 9.02 10.02
CA MET A 69 20.30 9.20 8.62
C MET A 69 21.56 10.04 8.43
N PRO A 70 21.77 11.17 9.14
CA PRO A 70 23.00 11.95 9.01
C PRO A 70 24.24 11.14 9.38
N VAL A 71 24.17 10.35 10.45
CA VAL A 71 25.28 9.50 10.90
C VAL A 71 25.55 8.40 9.89
N ILE A 72 24.48 7.77 9.38
CA ILE A 72 24.58 6.72 8.36
C ILE A 72 25.24 7.27 7.10
N GLN A 73 24.89 8.49 6.66
CA GLN A 73 25.50 9.12 5.49
C GLN A 73 27.00 9.34 5.68
N VAL A 74 27.43 9.91 6.81
CA VAL A 74 28.86 10.13 7.07
C VAL A 74 29.64 8.82 7.11
N VAL A 75 29.10 7.78 7.75
CA VAL A 75 29.75 6.47 7.77
C VAL A 75 29.75 5.84 6.37
N TRP A 76 28.70 6.04 5.59
CA TRP A 76 28.60 5.52 4.22
C TRP A 76 29.64 6.15 3.29
N GLU A 77 29.92 7.44 3.44
CA GLU A 77 30.98 8.14 2.71
C GLU A 77 32.37 7.64 3.10
N VAL A 78 32.63 7.42 4.40
CA VAL A 78 33.94 6.96 4.91
C VAL A 78 34.28 5.53 4.48
N VAL A 79 33.27 4.70 4.20
CA VAL A 79 33.45 3.28 3.83
C VAL A 79 33.33 3.06 2.31
N ASP A 80 33.39 4.14 1.51
CA ASP A 80 33.31 4.09 0.03
C ASP A 80 31.97 3.58 -0.51
N TYR A 81 30.86 4.06 0.06
CA TYR A 81 29.50 3.82 -0.43
C TYR A 81 29.09 2.33 -0.59
N PRO A 82 29.29 1.47 0.43
CA PRO A 82 28.94 0.05 0.34
C PRO A 82 27.41 -0.18 0.30
N CYS A 83 26.99 -1.36 -0.17
CA CYS A 83 25.59 -1.77 -0.06
C CYS A 83 25.18 -1.95 1.42
N ALA A 84 23.89 -1.81 1.72
CA ALA A 84 23.36 -1.83 3.10
C ALA A 84 23.78 -3.08 3.90
N GLY A 85 23.85 -4.26 3.25
CA GLY A 85 24.29 -5.50 3.91
C GLY A 85 25.76 -5.48 4.35
N ARG A 86 26.63 -4.74 3.63
CA ARG A 86 28.04 -4.55 4.02
C ARG A 86 28.21 -3.40 5.00
N LEU A 87 27.36 -2.37 4.92
CA LEU A 87 27.38 -1.22 5.83
C LEU A 87 26.94 -1.61 7.24
N HIS A 88 25.86 -2.39 7.36
CA HIS A 88 25.24 -2.75 8.64
C HIS A 88 26.21 -3.28 9.72
N PRO A 89 27.10 -4.26 9.44
CA PRO A 89 28.01 -4.78 10.46
C PRO A 89 29.10 -3.79 10.90
N VAL A 90 29.46 -2.82 10.05
CA VAL A 90 30.54 -1.86 10.34
C VAL A 90 30.04 -0.51 10.84
N LEU A 91 28.75 -0.22 10.65
CA LEU A 91 28.13 1.08 10.90
C LEU A 91 28.44 1.65 12.30
N VAL A 92 28.11 0.91 13.36
CA VAL A 92 28.29 1.36 14.75
C VAL A 92 29.77 1.54 15.09
N ARG A 93 30.61 0.59 14.71
CA ARG A 93 32.06 0.63 14.97
C ARG A 93 32.70 1.84 14.30
N THR A 94 32.34 2.11 13.06
CA THR A 94 32.86 3.25 12.29
C THR A 94 32.33 4.57 12.83
N ALA A 95 31.05 4.65 13.23
CA ALA A 95 30.47 5.83 13.86
C ALA A 95 31.21 6.24 15.15
N VAL A 96 31.46 5.29 16.05
CA VAL A 96 32.22 5.54 17.31
C VAL A 96 33.64 6.02 17.02
N LYS A 97 34.30 5.44 16.01
CA LYS A 97 35.65 5.87 15.61
C LYS A 97 35.67 7.30 15.07
N ILE A 98 34.68 7.66 14.25
CA ILE A 98 34.54 9.01 13.69
C ILE A 98 34.25 10.02 14.80
N GLN A 99 33.36 9.70 15.73
CA GLN A 99 33.05 10.54 16.90
C GLN A 99 34.31 10.87 17.72
N GLY A 100 35.18 9.87 17.95
CA GLY A 100 36.43 10.07 18.68
C GLY A 100 37.47 10.92 17.93
N CYS A 101 37.46 10.94 16.59
CA CYS A 101 38.41 11.71 15.80
C CYS A 101 37.95 13.15 15.50
N ARG A 102 36.63 13.40 15.44
CA ARG A 102 36.06 14.71 15.11
C ARG A 102 35.58 15.53 16.32
N GLY A 103 35.38 14.90 17.48
CA GLY A 103 34.80 15.59 18.64
C GLY A 103 33.35 16.06 18.42
N GLU A 104 32.63 15.46 17.46
CA GLU A 104 31.23 15.77 17.15
C GLU A 104 30.29 14.92 18.03
N GLU A 105 29.41 15.57 18.78
CA GLU A 105 28.35 14.91 19.55
C GLU A 105 27.20 14.49 18.62
N TRP A 106 27.13 13.21 18.28
CA TRP A 106 26.00 12.65 17.55
C TRP A 106 24.84 12.37 18.53
N PRO A 107 23.59 12.62 18.14
CA PRO A 107 22.45 12.28 18.99
C PRO A 107 22.46 10.77 19.29
N HIS A 108 22.04 10.37 20.50
CA HIS A 108 21.96 8.98 20.98
C HIS A 108 20.92 8.14 20.21
N VAL A 109 21.09 7.99 18.90
CA VAL A 109 20.14 7.32 17.98
C VAL A 109 20.73 6.08 17.30
N LEU A 110 22.02 5.80 17.52
CA LEU A 110 22.68 4.54 17.17
C LEU A 110 22.69 3.59 18.37
#